data_AF-A0A1B8XTE4-F1
#
_entry.id   AF-A0A1B8XTE4-F1
#
_cell.length_a   1.000
_cell.length_b   1.000
_cell.length_c   1.000
_cell.angle_alpha   90.00
_cell.angle_beta   90.00
_cell.angle_gamma   90.00
#
_symmetry.space_group_name_H-M   'P 1'
#
loop_
_entity.id
_entity.type
_entity.pdbx_description
1 polymer ?
#
loop_
_entity_poly.entity_id
_entity_poly.type
_entity_poly.pdbx_seq_one_letter_code
_entity_poly.pdbx_strand_id
1 'polypeptide(L)'
;MGRYLLLGLCALFSLSLTGSYGQIVLTQSPDYVSVSPGETVTFTCKASSDVTDKDGKSWIRWFQQKSGQAPKLLIYGASTRHRDPRADQRQRFWN
;
A
#
# COMPACT_ATOMS: atom_id res chain seq x y z
N MET A 1 49.48 13.40 8.31
CA MET A 1 49.00 12.40 7.32
C MET A 1 47.87 11.53 7.88
N GLY A 2 48.06 10.77 8.97
CA GLY A 2 47.05 9.81 9.46
C GLY A 2 45.74 10.37 10.04
N ARG A 3 45.77 11.56 10.68
CA ARG A 3 44.56 12.14 11.32
C ARG A 3 43.50 12.62 10.32
N TYR A 4 43.94 13.07 9.15
CA TYR A 4 43.06 13.49 8.06
C TYR A 4 42.46 12.28 7.32
N LEU A 5 43.21 11.18 7.23
CA LEU A 5 42.73 9.91 6.67
C LEU A 5 41.61 9.31 7.53
N LEU A 6 41.77 9.36 8.86
CA LEU A 6 40.76 8.88 9.81
C LEU A 6 39.47 9.72 9.75
N LEU A 7 39.59 11.05 9.69
CA LEU A 7 38.46 11.96 9.54
C LEU A 7 37.74 11.76 8.19
N GLY A 8 38.51 11.51 7.11
CA GLY A 8 37.95 11.18 5.79
C GLY A 8 37.17 9.86 5.78
N LEU A 9 37.70 8.82 6.42
CA LEU A 9 37.02 7.52 6.58
C LEU A 9 35.75 7.63 7.42
N CYS A 10 35.76 8.40 8.53
CA CYS A 10 34.56 8.64 9.33
C CYS A 10 33.49 9.41 8.54
N ALA A 11 33.88 10.42 7.76
CA ALA A 11 32.94 11.18 6.94
C ALA A 11 32.28 10.31 5.86
N LEU A 12 33.03 9.41 5.22
CA LEU A 12 32.52 8.44 4.25
C LEU A 12 31.59 7.39 4.88
N PHE A 13 31.93 6.90 6.08
CA PHE A 13 31.11 5.93 6.83
C PHE A 13 29.80 6.56 7.35
N SER A 14 29.83 7.84 7.69
CA SER A 14 28.64 8.62 8.07
C SER A 14 27.70 8.83 6.88
N LEU A 15 28.25 8.93 5.67
CA LEU A 15 27.49 9.12 4.43
C LEU A 15 26.73 7.86 4.00
N SER A 16 27.11 6.69 4.51
CA SER A 16 26.47 5.39 4.21
C SER A 16 25.26 5.03 5.09
N LEU A 17 24.81 5.91 5.99
CA LEU A 17 23.76 5.62 6.99
C LEU A 17 22.51 6.53 6.89
N THR A 18 22.20 7.11 5.74
CA THR A 18 20.94 7.86 5.56
C THR A 18 19.76 6.92 5.31
N GLY A 19 19.31 6.23 6.37
CA GLY A 19 18.09 5.42 6.35
C GLY A 19 17.35 5.52 7.68
N SER A 20 16.48 6.53 7.82
CA SER A 20 15.49 6.54 8.90
C SER A 20 14.26 5.77 8.44
N TYR A 21 14.02 4.58 9.00
CA TYR A 21 12.81 3.80 8.75
C TYR A 21 11.70 4.28 9.67
N GLY A 22 11.02 5.37 9.30
CA GLY A 22 9.79 5.81 9.96
C GLY A 22 8.64 4.84 9.68
N GLN A 23 7.70 4.69 10.63
CA GLN A 23 6.48 3.94 10.40
C GLN A 23 5.58 4.69 9.41
N ILE A 24 5.16 4.03 8.33
CA ILE A 24 4.18 4.58 7.38
C ILE A 24 2.78 4.36 7.94
N VAL A 25 2.01 5.43 8.08
CA VAL A 25 0.62 5.40 8.53
C VAL A 25 -0.29 5.63 7.32
N LEU A 26 -1.32 4.79 7.19
CA LEU A 26 -2.39 4.96 6.20
C LEU A 26 -3.63 5.52 6.90
N THR A 27 -4.14 6.65 6.42
CA THR A 27 -5.40 7.25 6.90
C THR A 27 -6.45 7.11 5.82
N GLN A 28 -7.61 6.54 6.17
CA GLN A 28 -8.73 6.36 5.26
C GLN A 28 -9.87 7.33 5.60
N SER A 29 -10.64 7.73 4.59
CA SER A 29 -11.82 8.56 4.76
C SER A 29 -12.85 8.28 3.67
N PRO A 30 -14.16 8.26 3.96
CA PRO A 30 -14.75 8.37 5.30
C PRO A 30 -14.54 7.09 6.14
N ASP A 31 -14.63 7.20 7.47
CA ASP A 31 -14.53 6.04 8.37
C ASP A 31 -15.69 5.06 8.19
N TYR A 32 -16.86 5.60 7.85
CA TYR A 32 -18.06 4.84 7.56
C TYR A 32 -18.96 5.60 6.58
N VAL A 33 -19.66 4.86 5.74
CA VAL A 33 -20.70 5.42 4.86
C VAL A 33 -21.79 4.37 4.66
N SER A 34 -23.04 4.82 4.61
CA SER A 34 -24.19 4.01 4.19
C SER A 34 -24.79 4.64 2.94
N VAL A 35 -25.02 3.83 1.92
CA VAL A 35 -25.54 4.27 0.61
C VAL A 35 -26.62 3.32 0.12
N SER A 36 -27.48 3.83 -0.76
CA SER A 36 -28.49 3.04 -1.44
C SER A 36 -27.87 2.18 -2.54
N PRO A 37 -28.47 1.03 -2.89
CA PRO A 37 -28.01 0.22 -4.02
C PRO A 37 -27.98 1.02 -5.32
N GLY A 38 -26.86 0.93 -6.05
CA GLY A 38 -26.63 1.66 -7.31
C GLY A 38 -25.88 2.99 -7.14
N GLU A 39 -25.74 3.49 -5.93
CA GLU A 39 -24.93 4.67 -5.65
C GLU A 39 -23.43 4.33 -5.65
N THR A 40 -22.61 5.31 -6.00
CA THR A 40 -21.15 5.19 -6.01
C THR A 40 -20.57 5.81 -4.75
N VAL A 41 -19.65 5.09 -4.10
CA VAL A 41 -18.89 5.59 -2.95
C VAL A 41 -17.42 5.75 -3.30
N THR A 42 -16.82 6.80 -2.75
CA THR A 42 -15.39 7.09 -2.90
C THR A 42 -14.73 7.04 -1.54
N PHE A 43 -13.79 6.12 -1.37
CA PHE A 43 -12.88 6.10 -0.22
C PHE A 43 -11.53 6.68 -0.63
N THR A 44 -10.98 7.54 0.21
CA THR A 44 -9.66 8.13 0.07
C THR A 44 -8.70 7.44 1.02
N CYS A 45 -7.48 7.12 0.56
CA CYS A 45 -6.40 6.61 1.39
C CYS A 45 -5.19 7.53 1.24
N LYS A 46 -4.69 8.07 2.35
CA LYS A 46 -3.50 8.93 2.39
C LYS A 46 -2.41 8.23 3.19
N ALA A 47 -1.25 8.06 2.57
CA ALA A 47 -0.04 7.60 3.25
C ALA A 47 0.70 8.81 3.85
N SER A 48 1.31 8.62 5.03
CA SER A 48 2.13 9.65 5.70
C SER A 48 3.46 9.92 4.98
N SER A 49 3.84 9.08 4.02
CA SER A 49 5.08 9.18 3.25
C SER A 49 4.89 8.54 1.88
N ASP A 50 5.83 8.75 0.97
CA ASP A 50 5.77 8.10 -0.34
C ASP A 50 5.84 6.58 -0.18
N VAL A 51 4.97 5.90 -0.91
CA VAL A 51 4.78 4.44 -0.93
C VAL A 51 4.99 3.91 -2.34
N THR A 52 5.69 4.68 -3.17
CA THR A 52 6.09 4.33 -4.53
C THR A 52 7.54 3.85 -4.51
N ASP A 53 7.84 2.74 -5.17
CA ASP A 53 9.24 2.34 -5.35
C ASP A 53 9.95 3.17 -6.43
N LYS A 54 11.24 2.86 -6.59
CA LYS A 54 12.12 3.49 -7.57
C LYS A 54 11.70 3.25 -9.03
N ASP A 55 10.89 2.22 -9.30
CA ASP A 55 10.35 1.93 -10.62
C ASP A 55 9.02 2.66 -10.88
N GLY A 56 8.53 3.46 -9.92
CA GLY A 56 7.24 4.15 -10.01
C GLY A 56 6.04 3.26 -9.63
N LYS A 57 6.25 2.10 -9.00
CA LYS A 57 5.15 1.20 -8.60
C LYS A 57 4.68 1.54 -7.20
N SER A 58 3.37 1.77 -7.05
CA SER A 58 2.75 1.99 -5.75
C SER A 58 2.54 0.67 -5.00
N TRP A 59 2.85 0.67 -3.70
CA TRP A 59 2.62 -0.48 -2.81
C TRP A 59 1.24 -0.47 -2.15
N ILE A 60 0.34 0.44 -2.53
CA ILE A 60 -1.03 0.50 -2.02
C ILE A 60 -1.90 -0.64 -2.59
N ARG A 61 -2.66 -1.27 -1.69
CA ARG A 61 -3.65 -2.31 -1.99
C ARG A 61 -4.96 -2.01 -1.26
N TRP A 62 -6.09 -2.23 -1.94
CA TRP A 62 -7.44 -2.12 -1.38
C TRP A 62 -8.04 -3.51 -1.20
N PHE A 63 -8.60 -3.75 -0.02
CA PHE A 63 -9.25 -5.01 0.33
C PHE A 63 -10.72 -4.77 0.67
N GLN A 64 -11.59 -5.71 0.29
CA GLN A 64 -12.96 -5.78 0.75
C GLN A 64 -13.13 -6.96 1.69
N GLN A 65 -13.69 -6.68 2.86
CA GLN A 65 -14.10 -7.71 3.80
C GLN A 65 -15.62 -7.64 3.98
N LYS A 66 -16.28 -8.76 3.75
CA LYS A 66 -17.70 -8.93 4.12
C LYS A 66 -17.76 -9.54 5.51
N SER A 67 -18.81 -9.26 6.27
CA SER A 67 -19.00 -9.84 7.59
C SER A 67 -18.87 -11.37 7.53
N GLY A 68 -18.05 -11.94 8.42
CA GLY A 68 -17.77 -13.39 8.48
C GLY A 68 -16.90 -13.96 7.34
N GLN A 69 -16.35 -13.13 6.45
CA GLN A 69 -15.49 -13.59 5.34
C GLN A 69 -14.05 -13.08 5.49
N ALA A 70 -13.11 -13.82 4.90
CA ALA A 70 -11.73 -13.37 4.78
C ALA A 70 -11.63 -12.13 3.86
N PRO A 71 -10.69 -11.20 4.13
CA PRO A 71 -10.42 -10.07 3.24
C PRO A 71 -10.06 -10.53 1.82
N LYS A 72 -10.66 -9.89 0.82
CA LYS A 72 -10.40 -10.14 -0.60
C LYS A 72 -9.76 -8.92 -1.24
N LEU A 73 -8.71 -9.13 -2.02
CA LEU A 73 -8.05 -8.05 -2.76
C LEU A 73 -8.99 -7.51 -3.85
N LEU A 74 -9.18 -6.19 -3.90
CA LEU A 74 -9.95 -5.50 -4.94
C LEU A 74 -9.07 -4.72 -5.92
N ILE A 75 -8.09 -3.98 -5.41
CA ILE A 75 -7.21 -3.13 -6.22
C ILE A 75 -5.78 -3.28 -5.69
N TYR A 76 -4.80 -3.36 -6.59
CA TYR A 76 -3.38 -3.35 -6.28
C TYR A 76 -2.65 -2.33 -7.15
N GLY A 77 -1.47 -1.88 -6.72
CA GLY A 77 -0.71 -0.88 -7.46
C GLY A 77 -1.44 0.46 -7.56
N ALA A 78 -2.27 0.79 -6.57
CA ALA A 78 -3.20 1.94 -6.53
C ALA A 78 -4.32 1.97 -7.60
N SER A 79 -4.11 1.46 -8.81
CA SER A 79 -5.02 1.62 -9.95
C SER A 79 -5.47 0.32 -10.61
N THR A 80 -4.81 -0.81 -10.33
CA THR A 80 -5.09 -2.06 -11.05
C THR A 80 -6.12 -2.91 -10.32
N ARG A 81 -7.28 -3.16 -10.96
CA ARG A 81 -8.34 -4.03 -10.40
C ARG A 81 -7.89 -5.49 -10.36
N HIS A 82 -8.04 -6.13 -9.21
CA HIS A 82 -7.83 -7.56 -9.04
C HIS A 82 -9.03 -8.34 -9.57
N ARG A 83 -8.77 -9.39 -10.34
CA ARG A 83 -9.78 -10.35 -10.78
C ARG A 83 -9.66 -11.59 -9.92
N ASP A 84 -10.68 -11.88 -9.11
CA ASP A 84 -10.75 -13.11 -8.32
C ASP A 84 -11.14 -14.28 -9.24
N PRO A 85 -10.24 -15.24 -9.53
CA PRO A 85 -10.55 -16.37 -10.40
C PRO A 85 -11.63 -17.29 -9.80
N ARG A 86 -11.82 -17.27 -8.47
CA ARG A 86 -12.79 -18.12 -7.77
C ARG A 86 -14.19 -17.52 -7.73
N ALA A 87 -14.34 -16.23 -8.02
CA ALA A 87 -15.64 -15.59 -8.12
C ALA A 87 -16.42 -16.12 -9.34
N ASP A 88 -15.74 -16.34 -10.47
CA ASP A 88 -16.31 -16.94 -11.69
C ASP A 88 -16.75 -18.40 -11.45
N GLN A 89 -15.97 -19.16 -10.68
CA GLN A 89 -16.24 -20.58 -10.48
C GLN A 89 -17.49 -20.85 -9.62
N ARG A 90 -17.92 -19.90 -8.78
CA ARG A 90 -19.13 -20.05 -7.95
C ARG A 90 -20.43 -19.97 -8.76
N GLN A 91 -20.41 -19.36 -9.95
CA GLN A 91 -21.56 -19.34 -10.87
C GLN A 91 -21.68 -20.63 -11.69
N ARG A 92 -20.62 -21.44 -11.82
CA ARG A 92 -20.64 -22.69 -12.60
C ARG A 92 -21.31 -23.88 -11.91
N PHE A 93 -21.58 -23.79 -10.61
CA PHE A 93 -22.21 -24.87 -9.83
C PHE A 93 -23.70 -24.63 -9.57
N TRP A 94 -24.29 -23.56 -10.13
CA TRP A 94 -25.72 -23.24 -10.06
C TRP A 94 -26.44 -23.40 -11.41
N ASN A 95 -25.97 -24.32 -12.25
CA ASN A 95 -26.68 -24.81 -13.44
C ASN A 95 -26.73 -26.34 -13.42
#